data_AF-A0A967GI22-F1
#
_entry.id   AF-A0A967GI22-F1
#
_cell.length_a   1.000
_cell.length_b   1.000
_cell.length_c   1.000
_cell.angle_alpha   90.00
_cell.angle_beta   90.00
_cell.angle_gamma   90.00
#
_symmetry.space_group_name_H-M   'P 1'
#
loop_
_entity.id
_entity.type
_entity.pdbx_description
1 polymer ?
#
loop_
_entity_poly.entity_id
_entity_poly.type
_entity_poly.pdbx_seq_one_letter_code
_entity_poly.pdbx_strand_id
1 'polypeptide(L)' 'LMAKPRLLLLDEPSLGIAPKLVQDIARSIVAINRDDKVSVLLVEQNSRMALRISHR' A
#
# COMPACT_ATOMS: atom_id res chain seq x y z
N LEU A 1 3.15 -12.97 6.81
CA LEU A 1 3.31 -12.07 7.98
C LEU A 1 3.20 -12.87 9.28
N MET A 2 4.30 -13.04 10.04
CA MET A 2 4.35 -13.92 11.22
C MET A 2 3.42 -13.49 12.38
N ALA A 3 2.96 -12.22 12.38
CA ALA A 3 2.14 -11.64 13.46
C ALA A 3 0.64 -11.50 13.14
N LYS A 4 0.15 -11.93 11.95
CA LYS A 4 -1.23 -11.68 11.46
C LYS A 4 -1.75 -10.27 11.82
N PRO A 5 -1.02 -9.20 11.42
CA PRO A 5 -1.41 -7.84 11.78
C PRO A 5 -2.78 -7.51 11.21
N ARG A 6 -3.62 -6.79 11.97
CA ARG A 6 -4.93 -6.33 11.49
C ARG A 6 -4.86 -5.00 10.75
N LEU A 7 -3.74 -4.28 10.88
CA LEU A 7 -3.49 -2.97 10.30
C LEU A 7 -2.04 -2.87 9.81
N LEU A 8 -1.85 -2.33 8.61
CA LEU A 8 -0.58 -1.95 8.02
C LEU A 8 -0.56 -0.43 7.82
N LEU A 9 0.43 0.25 8.40
CA LEU A 9 0.66 1.68 8.28
C LEU A 9 1.86 1.91 7.36
N LEU A 10 1.69 2.74 6.33
CA LEU A 10 2.74 3.08 5.38
C LEU A 10 2.82 4.59 5.22
N ASP A 11 4.02 5.14 5.38
CA ASP A 11 4.32 6.57 5.24
C ASP A 11 5.29 6.77 4.08
N GLU A 12 4.84 7.48 3.04
CA GLU A 12 5.58 7.82 1.81
C GLU A 12 6.34 6.65 1.13
N PRO A 13 5.73 5.45 0.94
CA PRO A 13 6.46 4.27 0.43
C PRO A 13 6.95 4.39 -1.02
N SER A 14 6.47 5.36 -1.81
CA SER A 14 6.91 5.59 -3.18
C SER A 14 8.07 6.60 -3.34
N LEU A 15 8.46 7.29 -2.27
CA LEU A 15 9.44 8.37 -2.34
C LEU A 15 10.84 7.87 -2.75
N GLY A 16 11.44 8.49 -3.77
CA GLY A 16 12.79 8.16 -4.24
C GLY A 16 12.89 6.84 -5.02
N ILE A 17 11.75 6.22 -5.33
CA ILE A 17 11.68 4.91 -5.98
C ILE A 17 11.39 5.04 -7.48
N ALA A 18 11.95 4.14 -8.29
CA ALA A 18 11.68 4.07 -9.72
C ALA A 18 10.18 3.81 -10.02
N PRO A 19 9.58 4.43 -11.07
CA PRO A 19 8.14 4.33 -11.35
C PRO A 19 7.58 2.91 -11.45
N LYS A 20 8.38 1.95 -11.97
CA LYS A 20 7.97 0.55 -12.08
C LYS A 20 7.81 -0.11 -10.71
N LEU A 21 8.75 0.14 -9.81
CA LEU A 21 8.76 -0.44 -8.46
C LEU A 21 7.61 0.13 -7.61
N VAL A 22 7.25 1.39 -7.82
CA VAL A 22 6.06 2.01 -7.20
C VAL A 22 4.79 1.21 -7.56
N GLN A 23 4.67 0.76 -8.80
CA GLN A 23 3.55 -0.10 -9.20
C GLN A 23 3.60 -1.49 -8.56
N ASP A 24 4.80 -2.06 -8.38
CA ASP A 24 4.99 -3.34 -7.68
C ASP A 24 4.61 -3.23 -6.19
N ILE A 25 4.99 -2.14 -5.53
CA ILE A 25 4.61 -1.82 -4.15
C ILE A 25 3.08 -1.73 -4.05
N ALA A 26 2.44 -0.94 -4.92
CA ALA A 26 1.00 -0.80 -4.94
C ALA A 26 0.26 -2.14 -5.13
N ARG A 27 0.76 -3.00 -6.05
CA ARG A 27 0.22 -4.37 -6.24
C ARG A 27 0.35 -5.21 -4.98
N SER A 28 1.51 -5.15 -4.32
CA SER A 28 1.78 -5.91 -3.10
C SER A 28 0.88 -5.47 -1.94
N ILE A 29 0.67 -4.16 -1.79
CA ILE A 29 -0.24 -3.59 -0.78
C ILE A 29 -1.67 -4.10 -0.99
N VAL A 30 -2.16 -4.10 -2.24
CA VAL A 30 -3.50 -4.59 -2.56
C VAL A 30 -3.63 -6.09 -2.30
N ALA A 31 -2.60 -6.88 -2.62
CA ALA A 31 -2.57 -8.31 -2.32
C ALA A 31 -2.66 -8.54 -0.81
N ILE A 32 -1.85 -7.84 0.00
CA ILE A 32 -1.90 -7.94 1.47
C ILE A 32 -3.29 -7.57 2.01
N ASN A 33 -3.92 -6.50 1.49
CA ASN A 33 -5.25 -6.12 1.92
C ASN A 33 -6.31 -7.20 1.62
N ARG A 34 -6.25 -7.80 0.42
CA ARG A 34 -7.26 -8.76 -0.04
C ARG A 34 -7.06 -10.16 0.52
N ASP A 35 -5.83 -10.64 0.50
CA ASP A 35 -5.46 -12.02 0.78
C ASP A 35 -5.33 -12.24 2.29
N ASP A 36 -4.62 -11.32 2.97
CA ASP A 36 -4.35 -11.41 4.41
C ASP A 36 -5.42 -10.69 5.26
N LYS A 37 -6.44 -10.07 4.62
CA LYS A 37 -7.51 -9.28 5.28
C LYS A 37 -7.00 -8.18 6.21
N VAL A 38 -5.86 -7.60 5.85
CA VAL A 38 -5.21 -6.54 6.62
C VAL A 38 -5.76 -5.18 6.17
N SER A 39 -6.23 -4.35 7.10
CA SER A 39 -6.54 -2.96 6.78
C SER A 39 -5.25 -2.21 6.45
N VAL A 40 -5.25 -1.38 5.42
CA VAL A 40 -4.07 -0.58 5.07
C VAL A 40 -4.42 0.90 5.22
N LEU A 41 -3.61 1.62 5.99
CA LEU A 41 -3.65 3.08 6.04
C LEU A 41 -2.33 3.60 5.45
N LEU A 42 -2.46 4.35 4.36
CA LEU A 42 -1.37 4.84 3.55
C LEU A 42 -1.36 6.37 3.55
N VAL A 43 -0.19 6.95 3.83
CA VAL A 43 0.11 8.38 3.65
C VAL A 43 1.02 8.51 2.44
N GLU A 44 0.64 9.33 1.47
CA GLU A 44 1.34 9.51 0.20
C GLU A 44 1.19 10.95 -0.29
N GLN A 45 2.27 11.51 -0.85
CA GLN A 45 2.19 12.81 -1.55
C GLN A 45 1.51 12.65 -2.92
N ASN A 46 1.66 11.50 -3.56
CA ASN A 46 1.01 11.21 -4.83
C ASN A 46 -0.44 10.71 -4.61
N SER A 47 -1.37 11.65 -4.40
CA SER A 47 -2.77 11.33 -4.13
C SER A 47 -3.44 10.52 -5.25
N ARG A 48 -3.02 10.71 -6.51
CA ARG A 48 -3.58 9.95 -7.65
C ARG A 48 -3.28 8.46 -7.54
N MET A 49 -2.09 8.12 -7.08
CA MET A 49 -1.72 6.72 -6.84
C MET A 49 -2.51 6.15 -5.66
N ALA A 50 -2.55 6.87 -4.53
CA ALA A 50 -3.29 6.43 -3.35
C ALA A 50 -4.76 6.16 -3.69
N LEU A 51 -5.44 7.11 -4.35
CA LEU A 51 -6.84 6.96 -4.74
C LEU A 51 -7.12 5.79 -5.68
N ARG A 52 -6.14 5.35 -6.48
CA ARG A 52 -6.31 4.17 -7.37
C ARG A 52 -6.38 2.85 -6.60
N ILE A 53 -5.80 2.79 -5.41
CA ILE A 53 -5.72 1.55 -4.59
C ILE A 53 -6.56 1.63 -3.31
N SER A 54 -7.02 2.82 -2.93
CA SER A 54 -7.88 3.03 -1.77
C SER A 54 -9.30 2.55 -2.03
N HIS A 55 -9.90 1.97 -0.98
CA HIS A 55 -11.33 1.68 -0.89
C HIS A 55 -11.93 2.72 0.08
N ARG A 56 -13.14 3.22 -0.19
CA ARG A 56 -13.83 4.20 0.68
C ARG A 56 -14.36 3.55 1.94
#